data_AF-A0A1V1P3S7-F1
#
_entry.id   AF-A0A1V1P3S7-F1
#
_cell.length_a   1.000
_cell.length_b   1.000
_cell.length_c   1.000
_cell.angle_alpha   90.00
_cell.angle_beta   90.00
_cell.angle_gamma   90.00
#
_symmetry.space_group_name_H-M   'P 1'
#
loop_
_entity.id
_entity.type
_entity.pdbx_description
1 polymer ?
#
loop_
_entity_poly.entity_id
_entity_poly.type
_entity_poly.pdbx_seq_one_letter_code
_entity_poly.pdbx_strand_id
1 'polypeptide(L)'
;MKRIFEDSKLAKTSIFYSVDYLNESDTKYWLNHLDSESAITLYKLSAKQIEMIWKYFGGSMWEISSFLGELLGYSKDSIIPDNLLDDRIQHIIKGNCARFEHYAGISIKKISLLKEIYKLSEKKNSFRTFDLRSLADKKAYDNTTLQKELNKLVQLNYLAFNPTTSTYQLQGKSMFYGLEKFVESMPDDIFVQTG
;
A
#
# COMPACT_ATOMS: atom_id res chain seq x y z
N MET A 1 -16.60 -3.43 -29.27
CA MET A 1 -16.16 -2.08 -28.86
C MET A 1 -14.69 -2.14 -28.43
N LYS A 2 -13.82 -2.42 -29.41
CA LYS A 2 -12.36 -2.23 -29.36
C LYS A 2 -12.12 -0.84 -29.97
N ARG A 3 -11.14 -0.06 -29.48
CA ARG A 3 -10.75 1.30 -29.92
C ARG A 3 -11.39 2.50 -29.21
N ILE A 4 -11.27 2.55 -27.88
CA ILE A 4 -11.21 3.85 -27.18
C ILE A 4 -9.86 4.00 -26.47
N PHE A 5 -9.25 2.90 -26.03
CA PHE A 5 -7.92 2.91 -25.42
C PHE A 5 -6.76 3.16 -26.41
N GLU A 6 -6.92 2.82 -27.70
CA GLU A 6 -5.83 2.94 -28.68
C GLU A 6 -5.72 4.33 -29.32
N ASP A 7 -6.78 5.15 -29.29
CA ASP A 7 -6.85 6.40 -30.08
C ASP A 7 -6.66 7.69 -29.26
N SER A 8 -6.40 7.60 -27.95
CA SER A 8 -6.12 8.82 -27.19
C SER A 8 -4.67 9.25 -27.36
N LYS A 9 -4.48 10.35 -28.09
CA LYS A 9 -3.27 11.18 -28.20
C LYS A 9 -2.82 11.81 -26.86
N LEU A 10 -2.92 11.08 -25.74
CA LEU A 10 -2.37 11.41 -24.43
C LEU A 10 -0.98 10.79 -24.20
N ALA A 11 -0.36 10.26 -25.27
CA ALA A 11 1.07 9.93 -25.30
C ALA A 11 1.99 11.19 -25.32
N LYS A 12 1.45 12.38 -25.04
CA LYS A 12 2.22 13.61 -24.92
C LYS A 12 2.03 14.17 -23.51
N THR A 13 3.14 14.17 -22.78
CA THR A 13 3.38 14.80 -21.46
C THR A 13 2.47 14.32 -20.32
N SER A 14 2.91 13.28 -19.62
CA SER A 14 2.37 12.96 -18.31
C SER A 14 3.45 12.32 -17.44
N ILE A 15 4.04 13.17 -16.61
CA ILE A 15 4.57 12.79 -15.30
C ILE A 15 3.36 12.48 -14.35
N PHE A 16 2.11 12.59 -14.83
CA PHE A 16 0.84 12.43 -14.09
C PHE A 16 0.37 10.97 -13.91
N TYR A 17 1.15 9.96 -14.29
CA TYR A 17 0.71 8.56 -14.17
C TYR A 17 1.26 7.80 -12.96
N SER A 18 2.12 8.41 -12.15
CA SER A 18 2.60 7.83 -10.89
C SER A 18 1.83 8.36 -9.70
N VAL A 19 1.57 7.49 -8.72
CA VAL A 19 1.26 7.93 -7.36
C VAL A 19 2.59 8.38 -6.77
N ASP A 20 2.87 9.68 -6.85
CA ASP A 20 4.07 10.26 -6.27
C ASP A 20 3.86 10.45 -4.77
N TYR A 21 4.67 9.76 -3.98
CA TYR A 21 4.74 9.95 -2.54
C TYR A 21 5.72 11.06 -2.21
N LEU A 22 5.39 11.84 -1.18
CA LEU A 22 6.34 12.79 -0.60
C LEU A 22 7.59 12.05 -0.11
N ASN A 23 8.74 12.71 -0.20
CA ASN A 23 9.93 12.19 0.46
C ASN A 23 9.83 12.40 1.98
N GLU A 24 10.78 11.84 2.72
CA GLU A 24 10.80 11.92 4.19
C GLU A 24 10.87 13.36 4.70
N SER A 25 11.73 14.19 4.11
CA SER A 25 11.90 15.59 4.50
C SER A 25 10.61 16.37 4.34
N ASP A 26 9.97 16.28 3.18
CA ASP A 26 8.74 17.01 2.88
C ASP A 26 7.58 16.51 3.74
N THR A 27 7.50 15.20 3.98
CA THR A 27 6.48 14.62 4.86
C THR A 27 6.65 15.11 6.30
N LYS A 28 7.88 15.08 6.83
CA LYS A 28 8.17 15.55 8.20
C LYS A 28 7.98 17.05 8.33
N TYR A 29 8.34 17.83 7.30
CA TYR A 29 8.05 19.26 7.27
C TYR A 29 6.55 19.51 7.36
N TRP A 30 5.76 18.88 6.48
CA TRP A 30 4.30 19.01 6.47
C TRP A 30 3.68 18.68 7.84
N LEU A 31 4.05 17.54 8.43
CA LEU A 31 3.52 17.09 9.71
C LEU A 31 3.93 17.98 10.90
N ASN A 32 5.01 18.75 10.79
CA ASN A 32 5.41 19.75 11.79
C ASN A 32 4.66 21.08 11.63
N HIS A 33 4.05 21.35 10.46
CA HIS A 33 3.44 22.63 10.09
C HIS A 33 1.96 22.46 9.70
N LEU A 34 1.24 21.57 10.40
CA LEU A 34 -0.16 21.22 10.09
C LEU A 34 -1.13 22.42 10.11
N ASP A 35 -0.81 23.46 10.87
CA ASP A 35 -1.60 24.69 10.95
C ASP A 35 -1.57 25.48 9.64
N SER A 36 -0.38 25.64 9.05
CA SER A 36 -0.18 26.41 7.82
C SER A 36 -0.42 25.57 6.56
N GLU A 37 -0.04 24.29 6.58
CA GLU A 37 -0.12 23.40 5.41
C GLU A 37 -1.45 22.64 5.33
N SER A 38 -2.24 22.58 6.40
CA SER A 38 -3.49 21.79 6.45
C SER A 38 -4.61 22.39 7.29
N ALA A 39 -4.43 23.61 7.84
CA ALA A 39 -5.40 24.28 8.71
C ALA A 39 -5.82 23.45 9.95
N ILE A 40 -5.00 22.49 10.38
CA ILE A 40 -5.24 21.69 11.59
C ILE A 40 -4.57 22.42 12.76
N THR A 41 -5.37 23.11 13.56
CA THR A 41 -4.92 23.83 14.76
C THR A 41 -5.34 23.15 16.06
N LEU A 42 -6.17 22.11 15.97
CA LEU A 42 -6.76 21.42 17.13
C LEU A 42 -5.77 20.57 17.92
N TYR A 43 -4.62 20.21 17.34
CA TYR A 43 -3.56 19.49 18.03
C TYR A 43 -2.22 19.72 17.34
N LYS A 44 -1.13 19.38 18.04
CA LYS A 44 0.21 19.29 17.44
C LYS A 44 0.76 17.88 17.63
N LEU A 45 1.49 17.41 16.61
CA LEU A 45 2.18 16.13 16.68
C LEU A 45 3.52 16.29 17.36
N SER A 46 3.89 15.33 18.21
CA SER A 46 5.26 15.23 18.72
C SER A 46 6.20 14.67 17.65
N ALA A 47 7.51 14.91 17.78
CA ALA A 47 8.51 14.32 16.88
C ALA A 47 8.36 12.80 16.77
N LYS A 48 8.11 12.11 17.88
CA LYS A 48 7.88 10.66 17.91
C LYS A 48 6.65 10.25 17.09
N GLN A 49 5.56 11.01 17.17
CA GLN A 49 4.34 10.75 16.41
C GLN A 49 4.55 10.95 14.90
N ILE A 50 5.32 11.98 14.53
CA ILE A 50 5.73 12.23 13.14
C ILE A 50 6.55 11.05 12.61
N GLU A 51 7.51 10.55 13.38
CA GLU A 51 8.27 9.34 13.02
C GLU A 51 7.37 8.12 12.86
N MET A 52 6.39 7.93 13.74
CA MET A 52 5.43 6.83 13.63
C MET A 52 4.59 6.95 12.35
N ILE A 53 4.06 8.13 12.04
CA ILE A 53 3.29 8.38 10.82
C ILE A 53 4.16 8.11 9.58
N TRP A 54 5.40 8.62 9.53
CA TRP A 54 6.33 8.36 8.43
C TRP A 54 6.67 6.86 8.27
N LYS A 55 6.89 6.17 9.40
CA LYS A 55 7.17 4.74 9.40
C LYS A 55 6.02 3.96 8.74
N TYR A 56 4.78 4.22 9.16
CA TYR A 56 3.63 3.39 8.78
C TYR A 56 2.89 3.85 7.53
N PHE A 57 2.94 5.13 7.16
CA PHE A 57 2.26 5.67 5.96
C PHE A 57 3.24 6.13 4.87
N GLY A 58 4.51 6.35 5.21
CA GLY A 58 5.49 6.91 4.26
C GLY A 58 5.07 8.30 3.82
N GLY A 59 5.22 8.63 2.54
CA GLY A 59 4.83 9.92 1.96
C GLY A 59 3.44 9.94 1.33
N SER A 60 2.57 9.01 1.72
CA SER A 60 1.23 8.89 1.17
C SER A 60 0.33 10.01 1.70
N MET A 61 0.23 11.11 0.94
CA MET A 61 -0.58 12.27 1.34
C MET A 61 -2.03 11.89 1.63
N TRP A 62 -2.61 10.97 0.85
CA TRP A 62 -3.98 10.53 1.07
C TRP A 62 -4.15 9.77 2.40
N GLU A 63 -3.28 8.79 2.69
CA GLU A 63 -3.35 8.05 3.96
C GLU A 63 -3.11 8.96 5.16
N ILE A 64 -2.11 9.84 5.07
CA ILE A 64 -1.79 10.78 6.12
C ILE A 64 -2.96 11.74 6.35
N SER A 65 -3.50 12.38 5.31
CA SER A 65 -4.62 13.31 5.46
C SER A 65 -5.87 12.64 6.01
N SER A 66 -6.18 11.41 5.57
CA SER A 66 -7.29 10.63 6.12
C SER A 66 -7.08 10.35 7.61
N PHE A 67 -5.87 9.93 7.98
CA PHE A 67 -5.51 9.62 9.36
C PHE A 67 -5.57 10.85 10.26
N LEU A 68 -5.02 11.98 9.83
CA LEU A 68 -5.09 13.26 10.55
C LEU A 68 -6.54 13.71 10.74
N GLY A 69 -7.39 13.54 9.73
CA GLY A 69 -8.83 13.81 9.84
C GLY A 69 -9.52 12.98 10.91
N GLU A 70 -9.17 11.69 11.05
CA GLU A 70 -9.68 10.84 12.12
C GLU A 70 -9.23 11.32 13.51
N LEU A 71 -7.99 11.82 13.64
CA LEU A 71 -7.44 12.28 14.91
C LEU A 71 -8.16 13.51 15.48
N LEU A 72 -8.83 14.32 14.64
CA LEU A 72 -9.60 15.49 15.09
C LEU A 72 -10.68 15.12 16.12
N GLY A 73 -11.28 13.92 16.01
CA GLY A 73 -12.28 13.43 16.96
C GLY A 73 -11.71 13.04 18.33
N TYR A 74 -10.39 12.99 18.47
CA TYR A 74 -9.70 12.47 19.64
C TYR A 74 -8.81 13.49 20.35
N SER A 75 -8.62 14.68 19.78
CA SER A 75 -7.84 15.73 20.44
C SER A 75 -8.55 16.21 21.70
N LYS A 76 -7.99 15.89 22.86
CA LYS A 76 -8.34 16.50 24.15
C LYS A 76 -7.21 17.42 24.56
N ASP A 77 -7.55 18.65 24.94
CA ASP A 77 -6.57 19.66 25.36
C ASP A 77 -5.44 19.89 24.35
N SER A 78 -5.75 19.75 23.06
CA SER A 78 -4.80 19.86 21.94
C SER A 78 -3.68 18.82 21.89
N ILE A 79 -3.83 17.71 22.61
CA ILE A 79 -2.85 16.63 22.67
C ILE A 79 -3.49 15.33 22.15
N ILE A 80 -2.72 14.61 21.35
CA ILE A 80 -3.00 13.21 20.99
C ILE A 80 -2.03 12.34 21.78
N PRO A 81 -2.50 11.39 22.62
CA PRO A 81 -1.61 10.44 23.29
C PRO A 81 -0.93 9.49 22.29
N ASP A 82 0.35 9.18 22.51
CA ASP A 82 1.13 8.27 21.63
C ASP A 82 0.50 6.89 21.48
N ASN A 83 -0.03 6.33 22.57
CA ASN A 83 -0.68 5.01 22.56
C ASN A 83 -1.96 5.04 21.71
N LEU A 84 -2.74 6.11 21.77
CA LEU A 84 -3.92 6.27 20.95
C LEU A 84 -3.54 6.33 19.46
N LEU A 85 -2.51 7.10 19.13
CA LEU A 85 -2.02 7.19 17.75
C LEU A 85 -1.56 5.83 17.24
N ASP A 86 -0.79 5.08 18.04
CA ASP A 86 -0.37 3.72 17.71
C ASP A 86 -1.59 2.80 17.49
N ASP A 87 -2.55 2.79 18.42
CA ASP A 87 -3.77 1.98 18.33
C ASP A 87 -4.53 2.24 17.03
N ARG A 88 -4.64 3.51 16.60
CA ARG A 88 -5.30 3.88 15.34
C ARG A 88 -4.50 3.41 14.12
N ILE A 89 -3.17 3.52 14.14
CA ILE A 89 -2.31 2.97 13.08
C ILE A 89 -2.46 1.45 13.00
N GLN A 90 -2.40 0.75 14.14
CA GLN A 90 -2.57 -0.70 14.20
C GLN A 90 -3.95 -1.13 13.70
N HIS A 91 -4.98 -0.32 13.94
CA HIS A 91 -6.33 -0.55 13.41
C HIS A 91 -6.35 -0.51 11.87
N ILE A 92 -5.68 0.46 11.24
CA ILE A 92 -5.56 0.54 9.77
C ILE A 92 -4.81 -0.66 9.22
N ILE A 93 -3.68 -1.03 9.83
CA ILE A 93 -2.87 -2.19 9.42
C ILE A 93 -3.70 -3.47 9.52
N LYS A 94 -4.46 -3.65 10.62
CA LYS A 94 -5.38 -4.78 10.81
C LYS A 94 -6.46 -4.81 9.72
N GLY A 95 -7.01 -3.65 9.37
CA GLY A 95 -7.95 -3.52 8.25
C GLY A 95 -7.35 -3.96 6.92
N ASN A 96 -6.11 -3.57 6.62
CA ASN A 96 -5.42 -4.02 5.41
C ASN A 96 -5.09 -5.52 5.44
N CYS A 97 -4.71 -6.09 6.59
CA CYS A 97 -4.55 -7.54 6.75
C CYS A 97 -5.85 -8.28 6.40
N ALA A 98 -6.98 -7.86 7.00
CA ALA A 98 -8.29 -8.46 6.73
C ALA A 98 -8.72 -8.33 5.25
N ARG A 99 -8.31 -7.25 4.57
CA ARG A 99 -8.49 -7.10 3.12
C ARG A 99 -7.77 -8.22 2.36
N PHE A 100 -6.50 -8.49 2.67
CA PHE A 100 -5.75 -9.59 2.06
C PHE A 100 -6.36 -10.96 2.35
N GLU A 101 -6.78 -11.21 3.59
CA GLU A 101 -7.51 -12.43 3.98
C GLU A 101 -8.77 -12.62 3.12
N HIS A 102 -9.57 -11.56 2.97
CA HIS A 102 -10.78 -11.59 2.16
C HIS A 102 -10.47 -11.82 0.68
N TYR A 103 -9.45 -11.17 0.12
CA TYR A 103 -9.08 -11.33 -1.29
C TYR A 103 -8.58 -12.74 -1.60
N ALA A 104 -7.72 -13.29 -0.73
CA ALA A 104 -7.13 -14.61 -0.91
C ALA A 104 -8.14 -15.74 -0.65
N GLY A 105 -8.96 -15.59 0.39
CA GLY A 105 -9.77 -16.69 0.91
C GLY A 105 -8.91 -17.92 1.16
N ILE A 106 -9.37 -19.09 0.71
CA ILE A 106 -8.62 -20.36 0.79
C ILE A 106 -7.76 -20.65 -0.46
N SER A 107 -7.61 -19.69 -1.38
CA SER A 107 -6.96 -19.94 -2.67
C SER A 107 -5.42 -19.95 -2.54
N ILE A 108 -4.82 -21.14 -2.59
CA ILE A 108 -3.36 -21.31 -2.56
C ILE A 108 -2.64 -20.48 -3.63
N LYS A 109 -3.24 -20.35 -4.82
CA LYS A 109 -2.69 -19.52 -5.90
C LYS A 109 -2.60 -18.05 -5.50
N LYS A 110 -3.68 -17.49 -4.94
CA LYS A 110 -3.70 -16.08 -4.48
C LYS A 110 -2.79 -15.87 -3.27
N ILE A 111 -2.76 -16.80 -2.32
CA ILE A 111 -1.85 -16.75 -1.18
C ILE A 111 -0.39 -16.74 -1.67
N SER A 112 -0.06 -17.61 -2.65
CA SER A 112 1.27 -17.65 -3.29
C SER A 112 1.61 -16.32 -3.98
N LEU A 113 0.66 -15.73 -4.70
CA LEU A 113 0.83 -14.42 -5.35
C LEU A 113 1.15 -13.33 -4.33
N LEU A 114 0.35 -13.23 -3.26
CA LEU A 114 0.55 -12.24 -2.20
C LEU A 114 1.88 -12.44 -1.48
N LYS A 115 2.27 -13.68 -1.19
CA LYS A 115 3.58 -14.00 -0.58
C LYS A 115 4.75 -13.60 -1.47
N GLU A 116 4.64 -13.76 -2.79
CA GLU A 116 5.69 -13.35 -3.71
C GLU A 116 5.75 -11.83 -3.86
N ILE A 117 4.60 -11.14 -3.90
CA ILE A 117 4.53 -9.67 -3.87
C ILE A 117 5.18 -9.13 -2.59
N TYR A 118 4.91 -9.74 -1.44
CA TYR A 118 5.52 -9.36 -0.16
C TYR A 118 7.04 -9.43 -0.22
N LYS A 119 7.60 -10.58 -0.62
CA LYS A 119 9.05 -10.78 -0.76
C LYS A 119 9.71 -9.79 -1.74
N LEU A 120 9.00 -9.42 -2.80
CA LEU A 120 9.49 -8.40 -3.73
C LEU A 120 9.48 -7.02 -3.08
N SER A 121 8.42 -6.70 -2.34
CA SER A 121 8.24 -5.40 -1.66
C SER A 121 9.24 -5.17 -0.53
N GLU A 122 9.69 -6.24 0.15
CA GLU A 122 10.78 -6.15 1.14
C GLU A 122 12.12 -5.69 0.51
N LYS A 123 12.35 -6.04 -0.75
CA LYS A 123 13.63 -5.80 -1.43
C LYS A 123 13.64 -4.51 -2.23
N LYS A 124 12.48 -4.09 -2.73
CA LYS A 124 12.33 -2.94 -3.62
C LYS A 124 10.91 -2.39 -3.57
N ASN A 125 10.79 -1.08 -3.69
CA ASN A 125 9.49 -0.40 -3.65
C ASN A 125 8.57 -0.76 -4.82
N SER A 126 9.10 -1.20 -5.96
CA SER A 126 8.31 -1.54 -7.13
C SER A 126 8.84 -2.76 -7.89
N PHE A 127 7.95 -3.45 -8.61
CA PHE A 127 8.26 -4.68 -9.35
C PHE A 127 7.52 -4.74 -10.70
N ARG A 128 8.04 -5.50 -11.64
CA ARG A 128 7.42 -5.80 -12.95
C ARG A 128 6.78 -7.19 -12.90
N THR A 129 5.86 -7.48 -13.83
CA THR A 129 5.29 -8.82 -13.99
C THR A 129 6.36 -9.90 -14.12
N PHE A 130 7.48 -9.61 -14.81
CA PHE A 130 8.61 -10.54 -14.95
C PHE A 130 9.28 -10.92 -13.63
N ASP A 131 9.21 -10.07 -12.61
CA ASP A 131 9.78 -10.38 -11.29
C ASP A 131 8.98 -11.48 -10.56
N LEU A 132 7.74 -11.73 -11.00
CA LEU A 132 6.85 -12.79 -10.51
C LEU A 132 6.94 -14.08 -11.33
N ARG A 133 7.96 -14.24 -12.17
CA ARG A 133 8.14 -15.44 -13.04
C ARG A 133 8.14 -16.77 -12.27
N SER A 134 8.55 -16.76 -11.00
CA SER A 134 8.54 -17.93 -10.12
C SER A 134 7.13 -18.54 -9.96
N LEU A 135 6.07 -17.73 -10.10
CA LEU A 135 4.69 -18.18 -10.08
C LEU A 135 4.29 -18.90 -11.37
N ALA A 136 4.90 -18.54 -12.50
CA ALA A 136 4.73 -19.23 -13.77
C ALA A 136 5.50 -20.55 -13.79
N ASP A 137 6.74 -20.57 -13.27
CA ASP A 137 7.56 -21.78 -13.17
C ASP A 137 6.87 -22.88 -12.34
N LYS A 138 6.14 -22.47 -11.29
CA LYS A 138 5.33 -23.36 -10.44
C LYS A 138 3.96 -23.74 -11.04
N LYS A 139 3.67 -23.31 -12.27
CA LYS A 139 2.36 -23.48 -12.95
C LYS A 139 1.18 -22.92 -12.14
N ALA A 140 1.42 -22.01 -11.20
CA ALA A 140 0.36 -21.37 -10.43
C ALA A 140 -0.45 -20.42 -11.32
N TYR A 141 0.25 -19.68 -12.18
CA TYR A 141 -0.33 -18.75 -13.15
C TYR A 141 0.33 -18.87 -14.52
N ASP A 142 -0.45 -18.68 -15.58
CA ASP A 142 0.05 -18.28 -16.88
C ASP A 142 0.10 -16.75 -16.98
N ASN A 143 0.69 -16.21 -18.06
CA ASN A 143 0.83 -14.76 -18.22
C ASN A 143 -0.53 -14.02 -18.24
N THR A 144 -1.56 -14.62 -18.84
CA THR A 144 -2.90 -14.00 -18.93
C THR A 144 -3.59 -13.99 -17.58
N THR A 145 -3.53 -15.10 -16.84
CA THR A 145 -4.15 -15.20 -15.50
C THR A 145 -3.41 -14.36 -14.48
N LEU A 146 -2.07 -14.32 -14.51
CA LEU A 146 -1.28 -13.42 -13.66
C LEU A 146 -1.62 -11.96 -13.91
N GLN A 147 -1.65 -11.53 -15.17
CA GLN A 147 -1.99 -10.15 -15.53
C GLN A 147 -3.39 -9.76 -15.06
N LYS A 148 -4.37 -10.68 -15.18
CA LYS A 148 -5.73 -10.46 -14.68
C LYS A 148 -5.75 -10.25 -13.16
N GLU A 149 -5.02 -11.06 -12.40
CA GLU A 149 -4.95 -10.89 -10.94
C GLU A 149 -4.25 -9.58 -10.53
N LEU A 150 -3.14 -9.23 -11.18
CA LEU A 150 -2.47 -7.96 -10.92
C LEU A 150 -3.37 -6.76 -11.23
N ASN A 151 -4.09 -6.80 -12.35
CA ASN A 151 -5.08 -5.77 -12.69
C ASN A 151 -6.22 -5.71 -11.65
N LYS A 152 -6.64 -6.86 -11.11
CA LYS A 152 -7.66 -6.91 -10.06
C LYS A 152 -7.16 -6.28 -8.76
N LEU A 153 -5.92 -6.55 -8.37
CA LEU A 153 -5.28 -5.94 -7.20
C LEU A 153 -5.14 -4.42 -7.35
N VAL A 154 -4.90 -3.92 -8.57
CA VAL A 154 -4.92 -2.49 -8.87
C VAL A 154 -6.33 -1.91 -8.72
N GLN A 155 -7.35 -2.55 -9.32
CA GLN A 155 -8.75 -2.10 -9.23
C GLN A 155 -9.28 -2.05 -7.80
N LEU A 156 -8.75 -2.91 -6.92
CA LEU A 156 -9.14 -2.99 -5.52
C LEU A 156 -8.23 -2.15 -4.60
N ASN A 157 -7.36 -1.31 -5.17
CA ASN A 157 -6.45 -0.42 -4.44
C ASN A 157 -5.53 -1.16 -3.44
N TYR A 158 -5.01 -2.33 -3.83
CA TYR A 158 -3.89 -2.98 -3.15
C TYR A 158 -2.56 -2.57 -3.77
N LEU A 159 -2.55 -2.45 -5.11
CA LEU A 159 -1.39 -2.06 -5.89
C LEU A 159 -1.65 -0.76 -6.64
N ALA A 160 -0.64 0.08 -6.74
CA ALA A 160 -0.56 1.12 -7.75
C ALA A 160 0.22 0.59 -8.96
N PHE A 161 -0.21 0.96 -10.17
CA PHE A 161 0.49 0.61 -11.41
C PHE A 161 0.96 1.87 -12.12
N ASN A 162 2.25 1.91 -12.45
CA ASN A 162 2.84 2.95 -13.27
C ASN A 162 2.93 2.46 -14.73
N PRO A 163 2.14 3.02 -15.66
CA PRO A 163 2.14 2.61 -17.06
C PRO A 163 3.42 3.00 -17.81
N THR A 164 4.13 4.05 -17.37
CA THR A 164 5.36 4.52 -18.03
C THR A 164 6.52 3.54 -17.80
N THR A 165 6.63 3.01 -16.58
CA THR A 165 7.69 2.03 -16.23
C THR A 165 7.19 0.59 -16.28
N SER A 166 5.88 0.37 -16.47
CA SER A 166 5.24 -0.94 -16.38
C SER A 166 5.54 -1.66 -15.06
N THR A 167 5.52 -0.92 -13.95
CA THR A 167 5.81 -1.43 -12.60
C THR A 167 4.59 -1.30 -11.69
N TYR A 168 4.49 -2.24 -10.76
CA TYR A 168 3.54 -2.29 -9.65
C TYR A 168 4.25 -1.92 -8.36
N GLN A 169 3.52 -1.35 -7.40
CA GLN A 169 3.94 -1.16 -6.02
C GLN A 169 2.75 -1.30 -5.09
N LEU A 170 2.97 -1.64 -3.82
CA LEU A 170 1.89 -1.57 -2.83
C LEU A 170 1.42 -0.13 -2.67
N GLN A 171 0.10 0.04 -2.54
CA GLN A 171 -0.50 1.36 -2.39
C GLN A 171 -0.38 1.83 -0.94
N GLY A 172 0.79 2.37 -0.61
CA GLY A 172 1.10 2.92 0.71
C GLY A 172 1.87 1.95 1.59
N LYS A 173 2.59 2.48 2.58
CA LYS A 173 3.31 1.65 3.55
C LYS A 173 2.35 0.88 4.47
N SER A 174 1.15 1.40 4.74
CA SER A 174 0.20 0.69 5.60
C SER A 174 -0.32 -0.58 4.94
N MET A 175 -0.35 -0.61 3.60
CA MET A 175 -0.66 -1.79 2.81
C MET A 175 0.46 -2.84 2.91
N PHE A 176 1.73 -2.41 2.94
CA PHE A 176 2.87 -3.29 3.20
C PHE A 176 2.76 -3.97 4.56
N TYR A 177 2.52 -3.22 5.63
CA TYR A 177 2.36 -3.81 6.97
C TYR A 177 1.12 -4.70 7.07
N GLY A 178 0.05 -4.40 6.34
CA GLY A 178 -1.11 -5.27 6.24
C GLY A 178 -0.79 -6.60 5.55
N LEU A 179 0.00 -6.55 4.48
CA LEU A 179 0.45 -7.74 3.75
C LEU A 179 1.44 -8.58 4.57
N GLU A 180 2.35 -7.93 5.28
CA GLU A 180 3.29 -8.54 6.22
C GLU A 180 2.52 -9.39 7.25
N LYS A 181 1.59 -8.77 7.99
CA LYS A 181 0.76 -9.49 8.98
C LYS A 181 -0.03 -10.65 8.37
N PHE A 182 -0.54 -10.47 7.15
CA PHE A 182 -1.23 -11.55 6.44
C PHE A 182 -0.29 -12.72 6.11
N VAL A 183 0.93 -12.45 5.64
CA VAL A 183 1.89 -13.50 5.30
C VAL A 183 2.40 -14.21 6.55
N GLU A 184 2.65 -13.47 7.63
CA GLU A 184 3.11 -14.02 8.92
C GLU A 184 2.04 -14.86 9.63
N SER A 185 0.75 -14.62 9.36
CA SER A 185 -0.34 -15.40 9.95
C SER A 185 -0.61 -16.74 9.24
N MET A 186 0.00 -16.95 8.06
CA MET A 186 -0.18 -18.18 7.29
C MET A 186 0.62 -19.34 7.91
N PRO A 187 0.01 -20.50 8.17
CA PRO A 187 0.74 -21.66 8.64
C PRO A 187 1.73 -22.19 7.58
N ASP A 188 2.86 -22.70 8.06
CA ASP A 188 4.00 -23.14 7.22
C ASP A 188 3.66 -24.32 6.29
N ASP A 189 2.64 -25.10 6.64
CA ASP A 189 2.21 -26.31 5.94
C ASP A 189 1.41 -26.08 4.66
N ILE A 190 0.92 -24.85 4.43
CA ILE A 190 0.10 -24.46 3.26
C ILE A 190 0.80 -24.76 1.93
N PHE A 191 2.13 -24.82 1.91
CA PHE A 191 2.93 -25.02 0.69
C PHE A 191 3.60 -26.39 0.59
N VAL A 192 3.34 -27.31 1.52
CA VAL A 192 4.04 -28.61 1.60
C VAL A 192 3.47 -29.65 0.63
N GLN A 193 2.32 -29.41 -0.02
CA GLN A 193 1.64 -30.42 -0.86
C GLN A 193 1.73 -30.22 -2.38
N THR A 194 2.70 -29.47 -2.89
CA THR A 194 2.98 -29.43 -4.34
C THR A 194 4.41 -29.85 -4.62
N GLY A 195 4.68 -31.14 -4.42
CA GLY A 195 5.86 -31.86 -4.92
C GLY A 195 5.46 -32.85 -5.98
#